data_AF-A0A819XPF6-F1
#
_entry.id   AF-A0A819XPF6-F1
#
_cell.length_a   1.000
_cell.length_b   1.000
_cell.length_c   1.000
_cell.angle_alpha   90.00
_cell.angle_beta   90.00
_cell.angle_gamma   90.00
#
_symmetry.space_group_name_H-M   'P 1'
#
loop_
_entity.id
_entity.type
_entity.pdbx_description
1 polymer ?
#
loop_
_entity_poly.entity_id
_entity_poly.type
_entity_poly.pdbx_seq_one_letter_code
_entity_poly.pdbx_strand_id
1 'polypeptide(L)'
;MSLAEQLSEMGFEKNQIDSAVNIGKAANMEQAIDWITTHNNEITPGATASSEPVLTLSSSDSATATATGAATANAQVEANSLKCDEIQERIVARRKEQQMADEKKAIDMEKKRISDGKTLLEIKQKREEDEMKKIAEANRREKLETQLAKQRAIEKIEADKRARREKAAAEKSGGVVGDVPAAKPQVATVPQPTRQYDECNLQIRLSDGSTVRHTFKAADRFEKVIEWIHQTHHTNPFVLVQNYPKKEFNESDNYKSLTELGLVPSGSLMMKSLAHFQT
;
A
#
# COMPACT_ATOMS: atom_id res chain seq x y z
N MET A 1 39.69 -0.64 22.31
CA MET A 1 38.68 -1.60 21.82
C MET A 1 39.41 -2.70 21.10
N SER A 2 39.02 -3.95 21.33
CA SER A 2 39.64 -5.09 20.62
C SER A 2 39.11 -5.18 19.18
N LEU A 3 39.94 -5.67 18.25
CA LEU A 3 39.57 -5.91 16.85
C LEU A 3 38.29 -6.76 16.74
N ALA A 4 38.18 -7.80 17.56
CA ALA A 4 37.02 -8.69 17.59
C ALA A 4 35.75 -7.99 18.11
N GLU A 5 35.91 -6.98 18.97
CA GLU A 5 34.81 -6.24 19.58
C GLU A 5 34.22 -5.23 18.59
N GLN A 6 35.07 -4.56 17.80
CA GLN A 6 34.64 -3.68 16.71
C GLN A 6 33.91 -4.45 15.60
N LEU A 7 34.39 -5.65 15.26
CA LEU A 7 33.71 -6.49 14.25
C LEU A 7 32.38 -7.04 14.77
N SER A 8 32.29 -7.37 16.06
CA SER A 8 31.03 -7.77 16.69
C SER A 8 30.04 -6.61 16.73
N GLU A 9 30.50 -5.37 16.92
CA GLU A 9 29.66 -4.16 16.93
C GLU A 9 29.16 -3.80 15.52
N MET A 10 29.95 -4.11 14.48
CA MET A 10 29.53 -4.03 13.07
C MET A 10 28.58 -5.16 12.64
N GLY A 11 28.25 -6.10 13.53
CA GLY A 11 27.26 -7.15 13.29
C GLY A 11 27.80 -8.43 12.66
N PHE A 12 29.13 -8.64 12.66
CA PHE A 12 29.71 -9.92 12.22
C PHE A 12 29.60 -10.98 13.32
N GLU A 13 29.30 -12.21 12.95
CA GLU A 13 29.22 -13.32 13.92
C GLU A 13 30.59 -13.67 14.48
N LYS A 14 30.63 -14.01 15.78
CA LYS A 14 31.88 -14.34 16.49
C LYS A 14 32.69 -15.46 15.82
N ASN A 15 32.04 -16.46 15.24
CA ASN A 15 32.72 -17.56 14.53
C ASN A 15 33.45 -17.08 13.26
N GLN A 16 32.91 -16.07 12.55
CA GLN A 16 33.52 -15.50 11.36
C GLN A 16 34.72 -14.63 11.74
N ILE A 17 34.59 -13.88 12.85
CA ILE A 17 35.65 -13.06 13.43
C ILE A 17 36.83 -13.93 13.88
N ASP A 18 36.56 -15.00 14.62
CA ASP A 18 37.61 -15.92 15.08
C ASP A 18 38.31 -16.65 13.92
N SER A 19 37.56 -16.97 12.87
CA SER A 19 38.11 -17.57 11.65
C SER A 19 39.00 -16.59 10.89
N ALA A 20 38.58 -15.32 10.77
CA ALA A 20 39.37 -14.28 10.10
C ALA A 20 40.67 -13.96 10.84
N VAL A 21 40.63 -13.98 12.17
CA VAL A 21 41.81 -13.69 13.01
C VAL A 21 42.77 -14.88 13.04
N ASN A 22 42.27 -16.12 13.13
CA ASN A 22 43.12 -17.30 13.26
C ASN A 22 43.57 -17.88 11.91
N ILE A 23 42.68 -17.96 10.92
CA ILE A 23 42.95 -18.55 9.59
C ILE A 23 43.47 -17.47 8.65
N GLY A 24 42.75 -16.35 8.57
CA GLY A 24 43.13 -15.21 7.74
C GLY A 24 44.33 -14.42 8.27
N LYS A 25 44.72 -14.63 9.54
CA LYS A 25 45.75 -13.84 10.24
C LYS A 25 45.58 -12.33 10.04
N ALA A 26 44.34 -11.85 10.05
CA ALA A 26 44.05 -10.45 9.86
C ALA A 26 44.63 -9.61 11.01
N ALA A 27 45.58 -8.73 10.70
CA ALA A 27 46.18 -7.83 11.68
C ALA A 27 45.31 -6.59 11.94
N ASN A 28 44.46 -6.25 10.95
CA ASN A 28 43.70 -5.01 10.89
C ASN A 28 42.22 -5.30 10.55
N MET A 29 41.31 -4.39 10.95
CA MET A 29 39.86 -4.53 10.75
C MET A 29 39.48 -4.71 9.29
N GLU A 30 40.10 -3.97 8.38
CA GLU A 30 39.81 -4.04 6.95
C GLU A 30 40.21 -5.39 6.35
N GLN A 31 41.32 -5.98 6.79
CA GLN A 31 41.74 -7.32 6.37
C GLN A 31 40.79 -8.39 6.91
N ALA A 32 40.29 -8.21 8.14
CA ALA A 32 39.32 -9.13 8.71
C ALA A 32 37.99 -9.06 7.95
N ILE A 33 37.52 -7.87 7.59
CA ILE A 33 36.29 -7.67 6.82
C ILE A 33 36.44 -8.22 5.40
N ASP A 34 37.57 -7.95 4.72
CA ASP A 34 37.82 -8.46 3.37
C ASP A 34 37.91 -10.00 3.37
N TRP A 35 38.59 -10.59 4.36
CA TRP A 35 38.63 -12.04 4.54
C TRP A 35 37.24 -12.61 4.82
N ILE A 36 36.48 -12.02 5.76
CA ILE A 36 35.11 -12.45 6.06
C ILE A 36 34.22 -12.31 4.82
N THR A 37 34.33 -11.24 4.03
CA THR A 37 33.47 -11.01 2.86
C THR A 37 33.81 -11.95 1.71
N THR A 38 35.09 -12.21 1.48
CA THR A 38 35.57 -13.14 0.44
C THR A 38 35.28 -14.61 0.80
N HIS A 39 35.25 -14.94 2.09
CA HIS A 39 34.98 -16.29 2.58
C HIS A 39 33.54 -16.45 3.11
N ASN A 40 32.70 -15.39 3.10
CA ASN A 40 31.31 -15.40 3.56
C ASN A 40 30.41 -16.26 2.67
N ASN A 41 30.86 -16.59 1.46
CA ASN A 41 30.12 -17.47 0.57
C ASN A 41 30.39 -18.97 0.85
N GLU A 42 31.19 -19.32 1.88
CA GLU A 42 31.36 -20.69 2.37
C GLU A 42 30.85 -20.92 3.80
N ILE A 43 30.21 -19.93 4.44
CA ILE A 43 29.55 -20.10 5.75
C ILE A 43 28.05 -19.88 5.58
N THR A 44 27.44 -20.76 4.78
CA THR A 44 26.02 -21.10 4.95
C THR A 44 25.90 -22.11 6.09
N PRO A 45 24.93 -21.99 7.01
CA PRO A 45 24.67 -23.01 8.01
C PRO A 45 23.99 -24.19 7.31
N GLY A 46 24.80 -25.09 6.75
CA GLY A 46 24.29 -26.17 5.91
C GLY A 46 25.36 -27.15 5.43
N ALA A 47 26.22 -27.64 6.32
CA ALA A 47 26.96 -28.89 6.11
C ALA A 47 26.26 -29.98 6.92
N THR A 48 25.80 -31.08 6.33
CA THR A 48 26.64 -32.12 5.72
C THR A 48 26.17 -32.45 4.29
N ALA A 49 26.94 -32.09 3.26
CA ALA A 49 28.08 -32.85 2.75
C ALA A 49 27.71 -34.27 2.28
N SER A 50 27.15 -34.33 1.07
CA SER A 50 27.14 -35.53 0.22
C SER A 50 27.97 -35.18 -1.01
N SER A 51 29.23 -35.62 -1.04
CA SER A 51 30.04 -35.72 -2.24
C SER A 51 31.17 -36.70 -1.95
N GLU A 52 31.26 -37.66 -2.84
CA GLU A 52 31.87 -38.96 -2.71
C GLU A 52 33.40 -38.93 -2.62
N PRO A 53 34.00 -39.92 -1.94
CA PRO A 53 35.22 -40.54 -2.39
C PRO A 53 34.91 -41.92 -2.97
N VAL A 54 35.27 -42.04 -4.25
CA VAL A 54 35.35 -43.20 -5.12
C VAL A 54 35.76 -44.51 -4.44
N LEU A 55 34.98 -45.57 -4.69
CA LEU A 55 35.34 -46.97 -4.48
C LEU A 55 36.32 -47.41 -5.57
N THR A 56 37.55 -47.75 -5.20
CA THR A 56 38.42 -48.59 -6.03
C THR A 56 38.84 -49.84 -5.25
N LEU A 57 38.26 -50.97 -5.66
CA LEU A 57 38.73 -52.32 -5.36
C LEU A 57 40.12 -52.50 -5.96
N SER A 58 41.09 -52.89 -5.14
CA SER A 58 42.26 -53.65 -5.60
C SER A 58 42.76 -54.55 -4.48
N SER A 59 42.63 -55.85 -4.70
CA SER A 59 43.26 -56.93 -3.93
C SER A 59 44.79 -56.84 -4.00
N SER A 60 45.48 -57.18 -2.92
CA SER A 60 46.73 -57.98 -2.92
C SER A 60 47.14 -58.34 -1.48
N ASP A 61 47.85 -59.46 -1.38
CA ASP A 61 48.00 -60.41 -0.29
C ASP A 61 49.15 -60.09 0.72
N SER A 62 49.12 -60.82 1.86
CA SER A 62 50.23 -61.31 2.72
C SER A 62 50.64 -60.63 4.06
N ALA A 63 50.59 -61.48 5.12
CA ALA A 63 51.54 -61.71 6.26
C ALA A 63 51.69 -60.65 7.39
N THR A 64 51.87 -60.89 8.72
CA THR A 64 52.03 -62.05 9.65
C THR A 64 52.09 -61.54 11.13
N ALA A 65 51.48 -62.27 12.10
CA ALA A 65 51.76 -62.50 13.57
C ALA A 65 52.06 -61.30 14.56
N THR A 66 51.97 -61.30 15.91
CA THR A 66 51.80 -62.27 17.03
C THR A 66 51.34 -61.50 18.32
N ALA A 67 50.84 -62.21 19.35
CA ALA A 67 50.29 -61.73 20.64
C ALA A 67 51.31 -61.50 21.79
N THR A 68 50.88 -60.83 22.90
CA THR A 68 50.87 -61.32 24.33
C THR A 68 51.15 -60.22 25.40
N GLY A 69 50.36 -60.19 26.50
CA GLY A 69 50.79 -59.65 27.81
C GLY A 69 49.68 -59.16 28.76
N ALA A 70 49.11 -60.04 29.61
CA ALA A 70 48.08 -59.72 30.60
C ALA A 70 48.40 -60.36 31.97
N ALA A 71 48.66 -59.56 33.02
CA ALA A 71 48.69 -60.07 34.42
C ALA A 71 48.55 -59.04 35.57
N THR A 72 48.76 -57.73 35.38
CA THR A 72 48.54 -56.70 36.45
C THR A 72 47.18 -56.00 36.31
N ALA A 73 46.22 -56.62 35.63
CA ALA A 73 44.98 -55.98 35.22
C ALA A 73 43.87 -56.05 36.28
N ASN A 74 43.85 -57.04 37.18
CA ASN A 74 42.59 -57.42 37.84
C ASN A 74 42.01 -56.43 38.89
N ALA A 75 42.82 -55.76 39.72
CA ALA A 75 42.28 -54.84 40.73
C ALA A 75 42.01 -53.41 40.20
N GLN A 76 42.81 -52.97 39.22
CA GLN A 76 42.59 -51.71 38.51
C GLN A 76 41.40 -51.80 37.55
N VAL A 77 41.12 -53.00 37.01
CA VAL A 77 39.97 -53.25 36.12
C VAL A 77 38.65 -53.12 36.86
N GLU A 78 38.52 -53.59 38.10
CA GLU A 78 37.26 -53.47 38.89
C GLU A 78 36.92 -52.00 39.24
N ALA A 79 37.89 -51.22 39.72
CA ALA A 79 37.69 -49.81 40.05
C ALA A 79 37.51 -48.90 38.81
N ASN A 80 38.08 -49.30 37.66
CA ASN A 80 37.82 -48.65 36.38
C ASN A 80 36.48 -49.10 35.78
N SER A 81 36.03 -50.32 36.05
CA SER A 81 34.73 -50.85 35.61
C SER A 81 33.58 -50.07 36.25
N LEU A 82 33.61 -49.87 37.58
CA LEU A 82 32.56 -49.12 38.29
C LEU A 82 32.46 -47.65 37.83
N LYS A 83 33.60 -47.02 37.52
CA LYS A 83 33.64 -45.66 36.95
C LYS A 83 33.17 -45.63 35.49
N CYS A 84 33.46 -46.68 34.72
CA CYS A 84 32.92 -46.84 33.37
C CYS A 84 31.40 -46.95 33.39
N ASP A 85 30.82 -47.71 34.33
CA ASP A 85 29.38 -47.88 34.46
C ASP A 85 28.67 -46.54 34.78
N GLU A 86 29.20 -45.76 35.72
CA GLU A 86 28.67 -44.43 36.06
C GLU A 86 28.78 -43.44 34.88
N ILE A 87 29.91 -43.44 34.16
CA ILE A 87 30.10 -42.61 32.97
C ILE A 87 29.14 -43.03 31.85
N GLN A 88 28.92 -44.34 31.68
CA GLN A 88 28.04 -44.88 30.66
C GLN A 88 26.57 -44.54 30.94
N GLU A 89 26.14 -44.62 32.20
CA GLU A 89 24.80 -44.19 32.61
C GLU A 89 24.59 -42.68 32.40
N ARG A 90 25.62 -41.86 32.69
CA ARG A 90 25.58 -40.41 32.47
C ARG A 90 25.54 -40.04 30.98
N ILE A 91 26.21 -40.79 30.11
CA ILE A 91 26.15 -40.63 28.65
C ILE A 91 24.76 -40.98 28.12
N VAL A 92 24.17 -42.09 28.59
CA VAL A 92 22.82 -42.50 28.20
C VAL A 92 21.77 -41.48 28.65
N ALA A 93 21.88 -40.98 29.89
CA ALA A 93 21.01 -39.93 30.41
C ALA A 93 21.09 -38.64 29.57
N ARG A 94 22.32 -38.17 29.27
CA ARG A 94 22.55 -36.98 28.43
C ARG A 94 22.03 -37.17 27.00
N ARG A 95 22.20 -38.36 26.42
CA ARG A 95 21.72 -38.67 25.07
C ARG A 95 20.19 -38.71 25.00
N LYS A 96 19.53 -39.22 26.04
CA LYS A 96 18.07 -39.22 26.16
C LYS A 96 17.50 -37.81 26.34
N GLU A 97 18.16 -36.98 27.14
CA GLU A 97 17.79 -35.56 27.30
C GLU A 97 17.93 -34.79 25.99
N GLN A 98 19.04 -34.98 25.26
CA GLN A 98 19.24 -34.38 23.93
C GLN A 98 18.17 -34.83 22.94
N GLN A 99 17.85 -36.13 22.87
CA GLN A 99 16.78 -36.63 22.00
C GLN A 99 15.42 -36.01 22.33
N MET A 100 15.04 -35.92 23.60
CA MET A 100 13.78 -35.29 24.00
C MET A 100 13.76 -33.78 23.72
N ALA A 101 14.90 -33.10 23.86
CA ALA A 101 15.01 -31.67 23.55
C ALA A 101 14.90 -31.42 22.05
N ASP A 102 15.52 -32.26 21.22
CA ASP A 102 15.49 -32.11 19.77
C ASP A 102 14.12 -32.50 19.18
N GLU A 103 13.46 -33.52 19.75
CA GLU A 103 12.07 -33.88 19.40
C GLU A 103 11.10 -32.75 19.76
N LYS A 104 11.24 -32.12 20.93
CA LYS A 104 10.44 -30.95 21.31
C LYS A 104 10.68 -29.76 20.37
N LYS A 105 11.94 -29.46 20.04
CA LYS A 105 12.27 -28.37 19.09
C LYS A 105 11.67 -28.62 17.72
N ALA A 106 11.68 -29.87 17.23
CA ALA A 106 11.07 -30.23 15.95
C ALA A 106 9.55 -30.02 15.97
N ILE A 107 8.88 -30.47 17.04
CA ILE A 107 7.43 -30.27 17.23
C ILE A 107 7.09 -28.77 17.33
N ASP A 108 7.88 -27.99 18.06
CA ASP A 108 7.64 -26.56 18.25
C ASP A 108 7.90 -25.76 16.97
N MET A 109 8.89 -26.15 16.16
CA MET A 109 9.13 -25.56 14.84
C MET A 109 7.97 -25.82 13.89
N GLU A 110 7.43 -27.04 13.85
CA GLU A 110 6.28 -27.36 12.99
C GLU A 110 5.01 -26.68 13.48
N LYS A 111 4.76 -26.62 14.79
CA LYS A 111 3.65 -25.84 15.36
C LYS A 111 3.77 -24.36 15.01
N LYS A 112 4.97 -23.80 15.07
CA LYS A 112 5.22 -22.40 14.70
C LYS A 112 4.94 -22.18 13.21
N ARG A 113 5.38 -23.08 12.33
CA ARG A 113 5.06 -23.01 10.90
C ARG A 113 3.56 -22.96 10.63
N ILE A 114 2.79 -23.83 11.31
CA ILE A 114 1.32 -23.88 11.18
C ILE A 114 0.68 -22.61 11.75
N SER A 115 1.12 -22.16 12.91
CA SER A 115 0.63 -20.94 13.56
C SER A 115 0.92 -19.69 12.73
N ASP A 116 2.13 -19.57 12.18
CA ASP A 116 2.55 -18.44 11.37
C ASP A 116 1.72 -18.36 10.07
N GLY A 117 1.42 -19.50 9.44
CA GLY A 117 0.49 -19.56 8.31
C GLY A 117 -0.92 -19.10 8.67
N LYS A 118 -1.44 -19.52 9.83
CA LYS A 118 -2.77 -19.12 10.31
C LYS A 118 -2.84 -17.63 10.66
N THR A 119 -1.83 -17.12 11.37
CA THR A 119 -1.76 -15.70 11.75
C THR A 119 -1.66 -14.78 10.54
N LEU A 120 -0.91 -15.17 9.50
CA LEU A 120 -0.84 -14.39 8.25
C LEU A 120 -2.21 -14.26 7.58
N LEU A 121 -3.00 -15.34 7.59
CA LEU A 121 -4.34 -15.36 7.03
C LEU A 121 -5.32 -14.53 7.86
N GLU A 122 -5.26 -14.63 9.20
CA GLU A 122 -6.05 -13.79 10.11
C GLU A 122 -5.69 -12.30 9.99
N ILE A 123 -4.41 -11.95 9.85
CA ILE A 123 -3.96 -10.56 9.64
C ILE A 123 -4.54 -10.00 8.34
N LYS A 124 -4.57 -10.80 7.27
CA LYS A 124 -5.14 -10.38 5.98
C LYS A 124 -6.65 -10.18 6.09
N GLN A 125 -7.37 -11.15 6.65
CA GLN A 125 -8.82 -11.04 6.84
C GLN A 125 -9.19 -9.85 7.71
N LYS A 126 -8.48 -9.65 8.83
CA LYS A 126 -8.72 -8.52 9.73
C LYS A 126 -8.50 -7.17 9.04
N ARG A 127 -7.46 -7.06 8.18
CA ARG A 127 -7.22 -5.84 7.39
C ARG A 127 -8.39 -5.57 6.44
N GLU A 128 -8.84 -6.59 5.71
CA GLU A 128 -9.97 -6.47 4.77
C GLU A 128 -11.28 -6.13 5.49
N GLU A 129 -11.53 -6.73 6.66
CA GLU A 129 -12.69 -6.43 7.51
C GLU A 129 -12.65 -5.01 8.07
N ASP A 130 -11.51 -4.54 8.55
CA ASP A 130 -11.33 -3.18 9.07
C ASP A 130 -11.52 -2.13 7.96
N GLU A 131 -11.01 -2.39 6.76
CA GLU A 131 -11.21 -1.55 5.59
C GLU A 131 -12.69 -1.51 5.17
N MET A 132 -13.35 -2.66 5.09
CA MET A 132 -14.78 -2.75 4.77
C MET A 132 -15.64 -2.05 5.81
N LYS A 133 -15.33 -2.23 7.10
CA LYS A 133 -16.03 -1.57 8.21
C LYS A 133 -15.87 -0.06 8.15
N LYS A 134 -14.66 0.44 7.86
CA LYS A 134 -14.40 1.88 7.71
C LYS A 134 -15.17 2.49 6.54
N ILE A 135 -15.24 1.79 5.40
CA ILE A 135 -16.05 2.22 4.24
C ILE A 135 -17.54 2.22 4.59
N ALA A 136 -18.03 1.20 5.28
CA ALA A 136 -19.42 1.12 5.70
C ALA A 136 -19.80 2.25 6.69
N GLU A 137 -18.93 2.57 7.64
CA GLU A 137 -19.13 3.68 8.59
C GLU A 137 -19.11 5.03 7.89
N ALA A 138 -18.16 5.27 6.97
CA ALA A 138 -18.11 6.49 6.17
C ALA A 138 -19.40 6.68 5.35
N ASN A 139 -19.86 5.64 4.66
CA ASN A 139 -21.12 5.65 3.92
C ASN A 139 -22.33 5.90 4.83
N ARG A 140 -22.35 5.33 6.04
CA ARG A 140 -23.44 5.54 7.00
C ARG A 140 -23.45 6.98 7.50
N ARG A 141 -22.27 7.55 7.78
CA ARG A 141 -22.11 8.94 8.22
C ARG A 141 -22.54 9.92 7.13
N GLU A 142 -22.09 9.74 5.90
CA GLU A 142 -22.47 10.60 4.77
C GLU A 142 -23.99 10.56 4.51
N LYS A 143 -24.61 9.37 4.61
CA LYS A 143 -26.07 9.23 4.50
C LYS A 143 -26.82 9.98 5.61
N LEU A 144 -26.31 9.99 6.83
CA LEU A 144 -26.91 10.72 7.95
C LEU A 144 -26.73 12.23 7.78
N GLU A 145 -25.55 12.69 7.38
CA GLU A 145 -25.27 14.11 7.13
C GLU A 145 -26.12 14.64 5.96
N THR A 146 -26.27 13.85 4.89
CA THR A 146 -27.15 14.17 3.74
C THR A 146 -28.62 14.25 4.15
N GLN A 147 -29.10 13.30 4.97
CA GLN A 147 -30.47 13.34 5.48
C GLN A 147 -30.71 14.54 6.39
N LEU A 148 -29.77 14.86 7.28
CA LEU A 148 -29.85 16.01 8.17
C LEU A 148 -29.82 17.33 7.37
N ALA A 149 -28.97 17.44 6.35
CA ALA A 149 -28.96 18.59 5.44
C ALA A 149 -30.29 18.74 4.70
N LYS A 150 -30.87 17.63 4.22
CA LYS A 150 -32.18 17.62 3.57
C LYS A 150 -33.30 18.05 4.52
N GLN A 151 -33.31 17.55 5.76
CA GLN A 151 -34.29 17.97 6.79
C GLN A 151 -34.15 19.46 7.10
N ARG A 152 -32.93 19.96 7.30
CA ARG A 152 -32.67 21.38 7.53
C ARG A 152 -33.10 22.26 6.35
N ALA A 153 -32.97 21.77 5.12
CA ALA A 153 -33.46 22.47 3.93
C ALA A 153 -35.00 22.51 3.88
N ILE A 154 -35.66 21.39 4.21
CA ILE A 154 -37.13 21.30 4.28
C ILE A 154 -37.69 22.24 5.35
N GLU A 155 -37.10 22.27 6.55
CA GLU A 155 -37.51 23.16 7.64
C GLU A 155 -37.39 24.64 7.24
N LYS A 156 -36.31 25.03 6.56
CA LYS A 156 -36.14 26.39 6.03
C LYS A 156 -37.21 26.74 4.99
N ILE A 157 -37.55 25.82 4.10
CA ILE A 157 -38.62 26.02 3.11
C ILE A 157 -39.98 26.13 3.80
N GLU A 158 -40.24 25.33 4.83
CA GLU A 158 -41.50 25.38 5.57
C GLU A 158 -41.64 26.70 6.36
N ALA A 159 -40.58 27.14 7.03
CA ALA A 159 -40.54 28.41 7.73
C ALA A 159 -40.77 29.60 6.78
N ASP A 160 -40.11 29.63 5.63
CA ASP A 160 -40.31 30.67 4.61
C ASP A 160 -41.73 30.64 4.03
N LYS A 161 -42.26 29.43 3.76
CA LYS A 161 -43.64 29.24 3.29
C LYS A 161 -44.67 29.70 4.31
N ARG A 162 -44.42 29.47 5.61
CA ARG A 162 -45.26 29.94 6.71
C ARG A 162 -45.22 31.46 6.83
N ALA A 163 -44.03 32.05 6.87
CA ALA A 163 -43.85 33.50 6.93
C ALA A 163 -44.49 34.21 5.72
N ARG A 164 -44.36 33.65 4.52
CA ARG A 164 -45.01 34.19 3.31
C ARG A 164 -46.53 34.09 3.37
N ARG A 165 -47.07 33.00 3.91
CA ARG A 165 -48.52 32.84 4.11
C ARG A 165 -49.05 33.86 5.12
N GLU A 166 -48.34 34.08 6.23
CA GLU A 166 -48.72 35.07 7.24
C GLU A 166 -48.65 36.50 6.70
N LYS A 167 -47.60 36.85 5.95
CA LYS A 167 -47.50 38.17 5.28
C LYS A 167 -48.60 38.37 4.24
N ALA A 168 -48.87 37.37 3.40
CA ALA A 168 -49.96 37.45 2.40
C ALA A 168 -51.36 37.48 3.04
N ALA A 169 -51.53 36.87 4.23
CA ALA A 169 -52.77 36.97 5.00
C ALA A 169 -52.93 38.37 5.65
N ALA A 170 -51.85 38.95 6.16
CA ALA A 170 -51.84 40.31 6.72
C ALA A 170 -52.09 41.39 5.64
N GLU A 171 -51.54 41.22 4.43
CA GLU A 171 -51.82 42.12 3.29
C GLU A 171 -53.27 42.01 2.79
N LYS A 172 -53.90 40.83 2.90
CA LYS A 172 -55.32 40.64 2.51
C LYS A 172 -56.33 41.27 3.48
N SER A 173 -55.92 41.71 4.67
CA SER A 173 -56.77 42.47 5.60
C SER A 173 -56.65 44.00 5.47
N GLY A 174 -55.86 44.54 4.54
CA GLY A 174 -55.79 45.97 4.23
C GLY A 174 -56.08 46.24 2.76
N GLY A 175 -57.32 46.60 2.40
CA GLY A 175 -57.70 46.92 1.03
C GLY A 175 -57.64 48.43 0.71
N VAL A 176 -57.19 48.80 -0.51
CA VAL A 176 -58.00 49.45 -1.59
C VAL A 176 -57.12 49.99 -2.75
N VAL A 177 -57.50 49.54 -3.98
CA VAL A 177 -57.37 50.00 -5.40
C VAL A 177 -56.13 50.67 -6.01
N GLY A 178 -55.84 50.28 -7.27
CA GLY A 178 -55.04 51.05 -8.24
C GLY A 178 -54.78 50.34 -9.57
N ASP A 179 -55.75 50.43 -10.48
CA ASP A 179 -55.72 50.55 -11.96
C ASP A 179 -54.62 49.91 -12.85
N VAL A 180 -55.06 49.36 -13.99
CA VAL A 180 -54.24 48.82 -15.10
C VAL A 180 -54.28 49.83 -16.27
N PRO A 181 -53.15 50.10 -16.94
CA PRO A 181 -53.16 49.93 -18.39
C PRO A 181 -51.98 49.14 -18.94
N ALA A 182 -52.22 48.59 -20.12
CA ALA A 182 -51.41 47.61 -20.83
C ALA A 182 -50.12 48.15 -21.47
N ALA A 183 -49.20 47.21 -21.68
CA ALA A 183 -48.20 47.12 -22.74
C ALA A 183 -47.01 48.11 -22.74
N LYS A 184 -45.93 47.68 -22.09
CA LYS A 184 -44.67 47.21 -22.71
C LYS A 184 -43.89 46.42 -21.63
N PRO A 185 -43.66 45.10 -21.74
CA PRO A 185 -42.83 44.41 -20.76
C PRO A 185 -41.37 44.75 -21.03
N GLN A 186 -40.86 45.77 -20.33
CA GLN A 186 -39.46 45.78 -19.94
C GLN A 186 -39.24 44.53 -19.10
N VAL A 187 -38.28 43.72 -19.53
CA VAL A 187 -37.96 42.42 -18.93
C VAL A 187 -37.40 42.69 -17.52
N ALA A 188 -38.28 42.75 -16.53
CA ALA A 188 -37.90 42.75 -15.13
C ALA A 188 -37.29 41.37 -14.84
N THR A 189 -35.97 41.34 -14.75
CA THR A 189 -35.18 40.17 -14.36
C THR A 189 -35.60 39.79 -12.94
N VAL A 190 -36.45 38.78 -12.83
CA VAL A 190 -36.74 38.10 -11.57
C VAL A 190 -35.39 37.64 -11.01
N PRO A 191 -35.00 37.99 -9.76
CA PRO A 191 -33.78 37.47 -9.17
C PRO A 191 -33.96 35.96 -9.00
N GLN A 192 -33.30 35.19 -9.87
CA GLN A 192 -33.25 33.74 -9.74
C GLN A 192 -32.64 33.39 -8.37
N PRO A 193 -33.21 32.42 -7.64
CA PRO A 193 -32.54 31.87 -6.46
C PRO A 193 -31.18 31.33 -6.92
N THR A 194 -30.09 31.80 -6.31
CA THR A 194 -28.72 31.35 -6.60
C THR A 194 -28.59 29.88 -6.18
N ARG A 195 -29.05 28.97 -7.03
CA ARG A 195 -28.82 27.53 -6.91
C ARG A 195 -27.34 27.31 -7.18
N GLN A 196 -26.58 27.00 -6.13
CA GLN A 196 -25.24 26.47 -6.28
C GLN A 196 -25.38 25.03 -6.79
N TYR A 197 -24.72 24.73 -7.89
CA TYR A 197 -24.66 23.40 -8.46
C TYR A 197 -23.24 22.87 -8.24
N ASP A 198 -23.13 21.65 -7.72
CA ASP A 198 -21.83 21.00 -7.46
C ASP A 198 -21.27 20.28 -8.70
N GLU A 199 -22.10 20.12 -9.73
CA GLU A 199 -21.78 19.42 -10.97
C GLU A 199 -21.98 20.33 -12.19
N CYS A 200 -21.14 20.11 -13.21
CA CYS A 200 -21.15 20.80 -14.50
C CYS A 200 -21.25 19.76 -15.61
N ASN A 201 -22.33 19.78 -16.38
CA ASN A 201 -22.50 18.90 -17.53
C ASN A 201 -22.06 19.61 -18.82
N LEU A 202 -20.92 19.23 -19.37
CA LEU A 202 -20.36 19.84 -20.58
C LEU A 202 -20.68 19.00 -21.80
N GLN A 203 -21.21 19.65 -22.84
CA GLN A 203 -21.36 19.10 -24.17
C GLN A 203 -20.31 19.74 -25.09
N ILE A 204 -19.37 18.93 -25.57
CA ILE A 204 -18.25 19.36 -26.41
C ILE A 204 -18.45 18.82 -27.81
N ARG A 205 -18.49 19.72 -28.80
CA ARG A 205 -18.49 19.36 -30.22
C ARG A 205 -17.04 19.29 -30.71
N LEU A 206 -16.62 18.12 -31.17
CA LEU A 206 -15.29 17.86 -31.68
C LEU A 206 -15.14 18.33 -33.13
N SER A 207 -13.91 18.39 -33.64
CA SER A 207 -13.60 18.84 -35.00
C SER A 207 -14.02 17.86 -36.09
N ASP A 208 -14.24 16.60 -35.73
CA ASP A 208 -14.80 15.55 -36.59
C ASP A 208 -16.34 15.67 -36.74
N GLY A 209 -16.96 16.64 -36.03
CA GLY A 209 -18.41 16.84 -36.00
C GLY A 209 -19.13 15.97 -34.97
N SER A 210 -18.44 15.04 -34.31
CA SER A 210 -19.02 14.27 -33.21
C SER A 210 -19.20 15.14 -31.97
N THR A 211 -20.11 14.74 -31.09
CA THR A 211 -20.39 15.47 -29.85
C THR A 211 -20.27 14.53 -28.67
N VAL A 212 -19.49 14.94 -27.69
CA VAL A 212 -19.27 14.19 -26.46
C VAL A 212 -19.81 14.95 -25.27
N ARG A 213 -20.32 14.21 -24.29
CA ARG A 213 -20.88 14.76 -23.07
C ARG A 213 -20.13 14.20 -21.87
N HIS A 214 -19.71 15.07 -20.97
CA HIS A 214 -19.04 14.67 -19.74
C HIS A 214 -19.49 15.51 -18.56
N THR A 215 -19.55 14.89 -17.38
CA THR A 215 -19.91 15.56 -16.14
C THR A 215 -18.64 15.81 -15.34
N PHE A 216 -18.36 17.08 -15.06
CA PHE A 216 -17.26 17.53 -14.23
C PHE A 216 -17.79 18.10 -12.91
N LYS A 217 -16.93 18.28 -11.91
CA LYS A 217 -17.32 18.99 -10.68
C LYS A 217 -17.28 20.50 -10.94
N ALA A 218 -18.17 21.26 -10.31
CA ALA A 218 -18.23 22.72 -10.47
C ALA A 218 -16.94 23.43 -10.03
N ALA A 219 -16.22 22.84 -9.07
CA ALA A 219 -14.93 23.32 -8.58
C ALA A 219 -13.72 22.85 -9.42
N ASP A 220 -13.92 21.96 -10.41
CA ASP A 220 -12.82 21.53 -11.28
C ASP A 220 -12.32 22.70 -12.14
N ARG A 221 -11.03 22.69 -12.45
CA ARG A 221 -10.39 23.65 -13.35
C ARG A 221 -10.72 23.35 -14.81
N PHE A 222 -10.72 24.38 -15.64
CA PHE A 222 -10.93 24.24 -17.08
C PHE A 222 -9.87 23.36 -17.76
N GLU A 223 -8.63 23.41 -17.27
CA GLU A 223 -7.53 22.53 -17.72
C GLU A 223 -7.90 21.04 -17.73
N LYS A 224 -8.64 20.58 -16.71
CA LYS A 224 -9.08 19.18 -16.60
C LYS A 224 -9.98 18.76 -17.77
N VAL A 225 -10.76 19.70 -18.31
CA VAL A 225 -11.60 19.45 -19.49
C VAL A 225 -10.73 19.25 -20.72
N ILE A 226 -9.69 20.07 -20.88
CA ILE A 226 -8.72 19.96 -21.98
C ILE A 226 -7.97 18.63 -21.90
N GLU A 227 -7.47 18.27 -20.72
CA GLU A 227 -6.78 17.00 -20.47
C GLU A 227 -7.67 15.80 -20.80
N TRP A 228 -8.93 15.82 -20.34
CA TRP A 228 -9.89 14.76 -20.63
C TRP A 228 -10.14 14.58 -22.14
N ILE A 229 -10.23 15.67 -22.90
CA ILE A 229 -10.37 15.64 -24.37
C ILE A 229 -9.10 15.05 -25.01
N HIS A 230 -7.91 15.48 -24.56
CA HIS A 230 -6.63 14.97 -25.06
C HIS A 230 -6.51 13.47 -24.83
N GLN A 231 -6.86 12.99 -23.64
CA GLN A 231 -6.78 11.58 -23.26
C GLN A 231 -7.80 10.71 -24.02
N THR A 232 -9.02 11.21 -24.23
CA THR A 232 -10.10 10.41 -24.84
C THR A 232 -10.00 10.37 -26.37
N HIS A 233 -9.67 11.51 -27.00
CA HIS A 233 -9.77 11.67 -28.45
C HIS A 233 -8.45 11.88 -29.18
N HIS A 234 -7.30 11.98 -28.48
CA HIS A 234 -5.96 12.12 -29.08
C HIS A 234 -5.92 13.20 -30.19
N THR A 235 -6.30 14.41 -29.83
CA THR A 235 -6.51 15.52 -30.78
C THR A 235 -5.30 16.45 -30.88
N ASN A 236 -5.12 17.05 -32.05
CA ASN A 236 -4.14 18.12 -32.30
C ASN A 236 -4.44 19.36 -31.44
N PRO A 237 -3.48 20.30 -31.24
CA PRO A 237 -3.74 21.53 -30.51
C PRO A 237 -5.04 22.20 -30.95
N PHE A 238 -5.90 22.53 -29.98
CA PHE A 238 -7.21 23.11 -30.23
C PHE A 238 -7.51 24.20 -29.21
N VAL A 239 -8.50 25.04 -29.56
CA VAL A 239 -9.11 26.03 -28.68
C VAL A 239 -10.57 25.68 -28.52
N LEU A 240 -11.07 25.76 -27.28
CA LEU A 240 -12.49 25.60 -27.01
C LEU A 240 -13.18 26.96 -27.11
N VAL A 241 -14.33 26.98 -27.78
CA VAL A 241 -15.14 28.18 -27.99
C VAL A 241 -16.56 27.91 -27.51
N GLN A 242 -17.08 28.77 -26.67
CA GLN A 242 -18.50 28.83 -26.32
C GLN A 242 -19.24 29.63 -27.38
N ASN A 243 -20.35 29.09 -27.90
CA ASN A 243 -21.11 29.73 -28.97
C ASN A 243 -21.99 30.90 -28.46
N TYR A 244 -22.53 30.79 -27.24
CA TYR A 244 -23.39 31.80 -26.61
C TYR A 244 -23.23 31.83 -25.08
N PRO A 245 -22.94 33.00 -24.47
CA PRO A 245 -22.29 34.14 -25.12
C PRO A 245 -20.98 33.71 -25.80
N LYS A 246 -20.62 34.35 -26.92
CA LYS A 246 -19.39 34.00 -27.64
C LYS A 246 -18.18 34.25 -26.76
N LYS A 247 -17.45 33.19 -26.41
CA LYS A 247 -16.24 33.25 -25.60
C LYS A 247 -15.23 32.22 -26.09
N GLU A 248 -14.03 32.65 -26.44
CA GLU A 248 -12.91 31.76 -26.75
C GLU A 248 -12.08 31.56 -25.47
N PHE A 249 -11.79 30.31 -25.11
CA PHE A 249 -11.00 29.97 -23.92
C PHE A 249 -9.54 29.79 -24.29
N ASN A 250 -8.68 30.63 -23.72
CA ASN A 250 -7.23 30.58 -23.90
C ASN A 250 -6.55 30.00 -22.66
N GLU A 251 -5.22 29.88 -22.69
CA GLU A 251 -4.42 29.36 -21.57
C GLU A 251 -4.68 30.08 -20.23
N SER A 252 -4.99 31.38 -20.27
CA SER A 252 -5.32 32.15 -19.05
C SER A 252 -6.62 31.69 -18.36
N ASP A 253 -7.53 31.01 -19.08
CA ASP A 253 -8.75 30.45 -18.51
C ASP A 253 -8.55 29.03 -17.96
N ASN A 254 -7.44 28.36 -18.29
CA ASN A 254 -7.13 27.00 -17.82
C ASN A 254 -7.08 26.92 -16.29
N TYR A 255 -6.61 27.99 -15.64
CA TYR A 255 -6.48 28.07 -14.18
C TYR A 255 -7.80 28.37 -13.45
N LYS A 256 -8.84 28.79 -14.17
CA LYS A 256 -10.14 29.16 -13.59
C LYS A 256 -11.03 27.92 -13.42
N SER A 257 -11.92 27.97 -12.43
CA SER A 257 -12.90 26.90 -12.21
C SER A 257 -14.06 26.97 -13.21
N LEU A 258 -14.75 25.85 -13.44
CA LEU A 258 -15.94 25.82 -14.31
C LEU A 258 -17.06 26.74 -13.81
N THR A 259 -17.12 26.98 -12.50
CA THR A 259 -18.04 27.95 -11.88
C THR A 259 -17.69 29.39 -12.25
N GLU A 260 -16.41 29.78 -12.14
CA GLU A 260 -15.93 31.13 -12.51
C GLU A 260 -16.10 31.43 -14.00
N LEU A 261 -16.00 30.39 -14.84
CA LEU A 261 -16.21 30.50 -16.28
C LEU A 261 -17.70 30.56 -16.67
N GLY A 262 -18.63 30.38 -15.73
CA GLY A 262 -20.07 30.41 -15.99
C GLY A 262 -20.56 29.21 -16.80
N LEU A 263 -19.85 28.07 -16.74
CA LEU A 263 -20.20 26.85 -17.45
C LEU A 263 -21.14 25.92 -16.64
N VAL A 264 -21.38 26.26 -15.37
CA VAL A 264 -22.26 25.55 -14.44
C VAL A 264 -23.69 26.11 -14.55
N PRO A 265 -24.76 25.28 -14.59
CA PRO A 265 -24.78 23.82 -14.43
C PRO A 265 -24.52 23.02 -15.71
N SER A 266 -24.70 23.63 -16.89
CA SER A 266 -24.39 22.98 -18.16
C SER A 266 -23.85 23.98 -19.17
N GLY A 267 -22.83 23.56 -19.92
CA GLY A 267 -22.16 24.37 -20.94
C GLY A 267 -22.06 23.62 -22.26
N SER A 268 -22.14 24.35 -23.37
CA SER A 268 -21.87 23.82 -24.70
C SER A 268 -20.65 24.50 -25.30
N LEU A 269 -19.64 23.69 -25.62
CA LEU A 269 -18.36 24.12 -26.17
C LEU A 269 -18.17 23.50 -27.55
N MET A 270 -17.48 24.23 -28.42
CA MET A 270 -17.08 23.80 -29.75
C MET A 270 -15.57 23.79 -29.84
N MET A 271 -15.00 22.71 -30.35
CA MET A 271 -13.58 22.58 -30.57
C MET A 271 -13.19 23.24 -31.90
N LYS A 272 -12.30 24.22 -31.82
CA LYS A 272 -11.67 24.87 -32.96
C LYS A 272 -10.25 24.33 -33.06
N SER A 273 -9.99 23.52 -34.09
CA SER A 273 -8.63 23.01 -34.35
C SER A 273 -7.68 24.18 -34.64
N LEU A 274 -6.57 24.28 -33.91
CA LEU A 274 -5.47 25.18 -34.23
C LEU A 274 -4.61 24.47 -35.27
N ALA A 275 -5.06 24.47 -36.52
CA ALA A 275 -4.28 23.92 -37.61
C ALA A 275 -2.92 24.63 -37.69
N HIS A 276 -1.84 23.85 -37.56
CA HIS A 276 -0.56 24.25 -38.13
C HIS A 276 -0.76 24.22 -39.64
N PHE A 277 -0.88 25.39 -40.26
CA PHE A 277 -0.63 25.54 -41.69
C PHE A 277 0.84 25.20 -41.92
N GLN A 278 1.16 23.92 -42.14
CA GLN A 278 2.37 23.58 -42.85
C GLN A 278 2.11 23.82 -44.33
N THR A 279 2.92 24.73 -44.87
CA THR A 279 3.09 24.97 -46.31
C THR A 279 3.98 23.88 -46.90
#